data_AF-A0A5C8HSL0-F1
#
_entry.id   AF-A0A5C8HSL0-F1
#
_cell.length_a   1.000
_cell.length_b   1.000
_cell.length_c   1.000
_cell.angle_alpha   90.00
_cell.angle_beta   90.00
_cell.angle_gamma   90.00
#
_symmetry.space_group_name_H-M   'P 1'
#
loop_
_entity.id
_entity.type
_entity.pdbx_description
1 polymer ?
#
loop_
_entity_poly.entity_id
_entity_poly.type
_entity_poly.pdbx_seq_one_letter_code
_entity_poly.pdbx_strand_id
1 'polypeptide(L)'
;MHLILSGGRVIDPATGHDAVADVRILERDGTLVMRSTMTGPLAEMLPDPVQEHVLTPVKEGEFALRQEGQQNWNSLVFYTLPTGEPYMHFGVRAAPKVAS
;
A
#
# COMPACT_ATOMS: atom_id res chain seq x y z
N MET A 1 15.01 -4.50 -0.83
CA MET A 1 14.62 -3.62 -1.98
C MET A 1 13.54 -2.63 -1.53
N HIS A 2 13.58 -1.34 -1.93
CA HIS A 2 12.57 -0.33 -1.53
C HIS A 2 11.70 0.02 -2.75
N LEU A 3 10.40 -0.26 -2.68
CA LEU A 3 9.41 0.21 -3.64
C LEU A 3 8.70 1.42 -3.05
N ILE A 4 8.51 2.49 -3.84
CA ILE A 4 7.67 3.64 -3.47
C ILE A 4 6.52 3.70 -4.47
N LEU A 5 5.32 4.00 -4.01
CA LEU A 5 4.10 4.18 -4.79
C LEU A 5 3.34 5.37 -4.22
N SER A 6 3.29 6.47 -4.96
CA SER A 6 2.45 7.61 -4.61
C SER A 6 0.97 7.24 -4.82
N GLY A 7 0.23 7.03 -3.75
CA GLY A 7 -1.16 6.54 -3.82
C GLY A 7 -2.19 7.63 -4.09
N GLY A 8 -3.40 7.19 -4.42
CA GLY A 8 -4.51 8.06 -4.79
C GLY A 8 -5.10 8.83 -3.61
N ARG A 9 -5.81 9.91 -3.94
CA ARG A 9 -6.57 10.73 -2.99
C ARG A 9 -7.71 9.93 -2.35
N VAL A 10 -7.80 10.00 -1.03
CA VAL A 10 -8.89 9.52 -0.17
C VAL A 10 -9.62 10.75 0.36
N ILE A 11 -10.95 10.69 0.48
CA ILE A 11 -11.75 11.74 1.10
C ILE A 11 -12.59 11.08 2.19
N ASP A 12 -12.47 11.57 3.42
CA ASP A 12 -13.34 11.15 4.51
C ASP A 12 -14.72 11.79 4.31
N PRO A 13 -15.80 10.99 4.13
CA PRO A 13 -17.13 11.52 3.89
C PRO A 13 -17.73 12.25 5.10
N ALA A 14 -17.25 12.00 6.32
CA ALA A 14 -17.76 12.63 7.53
C ALA A 14 -17.17 14.03 7.75
N THR A 15 -15.90 14.23 7.41
CA THR A 15 -15.16 15.48 7.64
C THR A 15 -14.93 16.30 6.36
N GLY A 16 -15.02 15.67 5.19
CA GLY A 16 -14.66 16.26 3.90
C GLY A 16 -13.15 16.44 3.70
N HIS A 17 -12.33 16.03 4.68
CA HIS A 17 -10.88 16.12 4.61
C HIS A 17 -10.32 15.09 3.64
N ASP A 18 -9.35 15.52 2.84
CA ASP A 18 -8.62 14.64 1.97
C ASP A 18 -7.34 14.11 2.63
N ALA A 19 -6.88 12.98 2.12
CA ALA A 19 -5.54 12.51 2.33
C ALA A 19 -5.00 11.79 1.12
N VAL A 20 -3.68 11.66 1.09
CA VAL A 20 -2.94 10.88 0.11
C VAL A 20 -2.16 9.81 0.86
N ALA A 21 -2.31 8.55 0.44
CA ALA A 21 -1.54 7.45 0.99
C ALA A 21 -0.27 7.22 0.16
N ASP A 22 0.91 7.44 0.72
CA ASP A 22 2.17 6.90 0.14
C ASP A 22 2.31 5.44 0.56
N VAL A 23 2.49 4.54 -0.40
CA VAL A 23 2.66 3.10 -0.12
C VAL A 23 4.08 2.69 -0.49
N ARG A 24 4.76 2.03 0.45
CA ARG A 24 6.10 1.48 0.24
C ARG A 24 6.14 0.00 0.52
N ILE A 25 6.85 -0.74 -0.32
CA ILE A 25 7.13 -2.15 -0.08
C ILE A 25 8.59 -2.27 0.34
N LEU A 26 8.77 -2.80 1.54
CA LEU A 26 10.04 -2.95 2.22
C LEU A 26 10.34 -4.43 2.38
N GLU A 27 11.61 -4.78 2.37
CA GLU A 27 12.07 -6.12 2.71
C GLU A 27 12.77 -6.06 4.07
N ARG A 28 12.34 -6.90 5.01
CA ARG A 28 12.91 -7.01 6.36
C ARG A 28 13.03 -8.47 6.73
N ASP A 29 14.24 -8.93 7.00
CA ASP A 29 14.52 -10.30 7.44
C ASP A 29 13.88 -11.38 6.53
N GLY A 30 13.95 -11.17 5.21
CA GLY A 30 13.38 -12.06 4.19
C GLY A 30 11.86 -11.99 4.04
N THR A 31 11.19 -11.09 4.77
CA THR A 31 9.74 -10.88 4.69
C THR A 31 9.43 -9.53 4.05
N LEU A 32 8.40 -9.46 3.21
CA LEU A 32 7.94 -8.19 2.67
C LEU A 32 6.97 -7.51 3.64
N VAL A 33 7.10 -6.20 3.79
CA VAL A 33 6.26 -5.34 4.61
C VAL A 33 5.74 -4.20 3.76
N MET A 34 4.42 -4.01 3.75
CA MET A 34 3.80 -2.81 3.18
C MET A 34 3.73 -1.73 4.26
N ARG A 35 4.35 -0.59 4.00
CA ARG A 35 4.23 0.63 4.80
C ARG A 35 3.35 1.63 4.08
N SER A 36 2.24 2.02 4.68
CA SER A 36 1.35 3.07 4.19
C SER A 36 1.51 4.31 5.06
N THR A 37 1.72 5.47 4.45
CA THR A 37 1.81 6.76 5.15
C THR A 37 0.71 7.67 4.65
N MET A 38 -0.25 7.99 5.53
CA MET A 38 -1.28 8.98 5.25
C MET A 38 -0.69 10.38 5.36
N THR A 39 -0.98 11.24 4.40
CA THR A 39 -0.58 12.65 4.40
C THR A 39 -1.79 13.54 4.13
N GLY A 40 -1.72 14.82 4.52
CA GLY A 40 -2.82 15.78 4.38
C GLY A 40 -3.66 15.96 5.65
N PRO A 41 -4.73 16.79 5.61
CA PRO A 41 -5.51 17.16 6.80
C PRO A 41 -6.08 15.98 7.59
N LEU A 42 -6.47 14.88 6.91
CA LEU A 42 -6.96 13.69 7.60
C LEU A 42 -5.86 12.99 8.41
N ALA A 43 -4.58 13.08 8.00
CA ALA A 43 -3.47 12.45 8.70
C ALA A 43 -3.23 13.07 10.10
N GLU A 44 -3.48 14.38 10.25
CA GLU A 44 -3.34 15.09 11.53
C GLU A 44 -4.38 14.65 12.57
N MET A 45 -5.46 14.00 12.14
CA MET A 45 -6.52 13.50 13.00
C MET A 45 -6.32 12.05 13.43
N LEU A 46 -5.36 11.33 12.82
CA LEU A 46 -5.11 9.93 13.13
C LEU A 46 -4.12 9.80 14.30
N PRO A 47 -4.34 8.85 15.22
CA PRO A 47 -3.38 8.59 16.29
C PRO A 47 -2.05 8.05 15.74
N ASP A 48 -2.10 7.31 14.62
CA ASP A 48 -0.92 6.90 13.86
C ASP A 48 -1.22 7.01 12.34
N PRO A 49 -0.58 7.96 11.63
CA PRO A 49 -0.74 8.09 10.18
C PRO A 49 0.13 7.09 9.40
N VAL A 50 1.01 6.34 10.06
CA VAL A 50 1.86 5.31 9.44
C VAL A 50 1.36 3.94 9.85
N GLN A 51 1.07 3.08 8.88
CA GLN A 51 0.69 1.69 9.16
C GLN A 51 1.62 0.75 8.43
N GLU A 52 2.04 -0.32 9.10
CA GLU A 52 2.84 -1.38 8.52
C GLU A 52 2.09 -2.71 8.58
N HIS A 53 2.17 -3.46 7.48
CA HIS A 53 1.50 -4.74 7.35
C HIS A 53 2.46 -5.76 6.73
N VAL A 54 2.63 -6.89 7.40
CA VAL A 54 3.37 -8.02 6.85
C VAL A 54 2.62 -8.59 5.65
N LEU A 55 3.34 -8.80 4.56
CA LEU A 55 2.83 -9.44 3.35
C LEU A 55 3.08 -10.95 3.46
N THR A 56 1.99 -11.72 3.55
CA THR A 56 2.03 -13.17 3.53
C THR A 56 2.12 -13.65 2.08
N PRO A 57 3.17 -14.39 1.68
CA PRO A 57 3.27 -14.89 0.32
C PRO A 57 2.17 -15.94 0.05
N VAL A 58 1.50 -15.83 -1.10
CA VAL A 58 0.50 -16.80 -1.56
C VAL A 58 1.06 -17.62 -2.72
N LYS A 59 1.68 -16.94 -3.69
CA LYS A 59 2.46 -17.51 -4.79
C LYS A 59 3.39 -16.43 -5.35
N GLU A 60 4.17 -16.75 -6.37
CA GLU A 60 5.08 -15.78 -6.98
C GLU A 60 4.34 -14.51 -7.43
N GLY A 61 4.82 -13.35 -6.97
CA GLY A 61 4.22 -12.04 -7.26
C GLY A 61 2.91 -11.74 -6.53
N GLU A 62 2.31 -12.68 -5.79
CA GLU A 62 1.03 -12.48 -5.11
C GLU A 62 1.13 -12.67 -3.59
N PHE A 63 0.62 -11.69 -2.88
CA PHE A 63 0.67 -11.60 -1.43
C PHE A 63 -0.71 -11.30 -0.87
N ALA A 64 -0.94 -11.78 0.35
CA ALA A 64 -2.10 -11.44 1.15
C ALA A 64 -1.65 -10.61 2.36
N LEU A 65 -2.44 -9.61 2.73
CA LEU A 65 -2.26 -8.87 3.96
C LEU A 65 -3.59 -8.70 4.67
N ARG A 66 -3.54 -8.69 5.99
CA ARG A 66 -4.68 -8.45 6.85
C ARG A 66 -4.32 -7.30 7.78
N GLN A 67 -5.08 -6.22 7.68
CA GLN A 67 -4.90 -5.09 8.60
C GLN A 67 -5.35 -5.49 10.00
N GLU A 68 -4.70 -4.95 11.02
CA GLU A 68 -5.07 -5.22 12.40
C GLU A 68 -6.54 -4.84 12.64
N GLY A 69 -7.24 -5.66 13.44
CA GLY A 69 -8.67 -5.47 13.73
C GLY A 69 -9.63 -5.83 12.59
N GLN A 70 -9.16 -6.04 11.36
CA GLN A 70 -10.02 -6.44 10.24
C GLN A 70 -10.20 -7.95 10.18
N GLN A 71 -11.34 -8.42 9.70
CA GLN A 71 -11.57 -9.86 9.42
C GLN A 71 -11.21 -10.23 7.97
N ASN A 72 -11.27 -9.25 7.07
CA ASN A 72 -11.05 -9.47 5.65
C ASN A 72 -9.57 -9.42 5.30
N TRP A 73 -9.18 -10.28 4.37
CA TRP A 73 -7.87 -10.26 3.73
C TRP A 73 -7.90 -9.40 2.47
N ASN A 74 -6.80 -8.71 2.20
CA ASN A 74 -6.60 -7.95 0.97
C ASN A 74 -5.48 -8.60 0.15
N SER A 75 -5.65 -8.61 -1.17
CA SER A 75 -4.61 -9.03 -2.10
C SER A 75 -3.70 -7.88 -2.50
N LEU A 76 -2.42 -8.21 -2.68
CA LEU A 76 -1.41 -7.36 -3.28
C LEU A 76 -0.70 -8.16 -4.36
N VAL A 77 -0.67 -7.64 -5.59
CA VAL A 77 -0.14 -8.35 -6.75
C VAL A 77 0.91 -7.49 -7.45
N PHE A 78 2.11 -8.03 -7.65
CA PHE A 78 3.12 -7.47 -8.55
C PHE A 78 3.00 -8.10 -9.93
N TYR A 79 3.03 -7.28 -10.96
CA TYR A 79 2.98 -7.74 -12.34
C TYR A 79 3.72 -6.77 -13.25
N THR A 80 4.01 -7.21 -14.46
CA THR A 80 4.65 -6.39 -15.50
C THR A 80 3.69 -6.24 -16.66
N LEU A 81 3.51 -5.02 -17.16
CA LEU A 81 2.72 -4.78 -18.36
C LEU A 81 3.39 -5.42 -19.58
N PRO A 82 2.66 -5.68 -20.68
CA PRO A 82 3.26 -6.19 -21.92
C PRO A 82 4.41 -5.33 -22.46
N THR A 83 4.41 -4.04 -22.13
CA THR A 83 5.42 -3.05 -22.48
C THR A 83 6.65 -3.04 -21.54
N GLY A 84 6.65 -3.86 -20.49
CA GLY A 84 7.79 -4.08 -19.60
C GLY A 84 7.77 -3.29 -18.29
N GLU A 85 6.82 -2.37 -18.11
CA GLU A 85 6.72 -1.55 -16.91
C GLU A 85 6.20 -2.38 -15.71
N PRO A 86 6.90 -2.37 -14.57
CA PRO A 86 6.46 -3.05 -13.36
C PRO A 86 5.38 -2.25 -12.61
N TYR A 87 4.34 -2.95 -12.19
CA TYR A 87 3.17 -2.42 -11.50
C TYR A 87 2.86 -3.23 -10.24
N MET A 88 2.18 -2.57 -9.31
CA MET A 88 1.53 -3.19 -8.16
C MET A 88 0.04 -2.90 -8.18
N HIS A 89 -0.78 -3.93 -7.97
CA HIS A 89 -2.21 -3.80 -7.70
C HIS A 89 -2.46 -4.00 -6.20
N PHE A 90 -3.15 -3.05 -5.57
CA PHE A 90 -3.65 -3.17 -4.20
C PHE A 90 -5.02 -2.50 -4.08
N GLY A 91 -5.99 -3.22 -3.54
CA GLY A 91 -7.38 -2.77 -3.46
C GLY A 91 -7.96 -2.48 -4.85
N VAL A 92 -8.38 -1.23 -5.08
CA VAL A 92 -8.95 -0.76 -6.37
C VAL A 92 -7.98 0.11 -7.17
N ARG A 93 -6.67 -0.02 -6.89
CA ARG A 93 -5.62 0.80 -7.51
C ARG A 93 -4.54 -0.09 -8.11
N ALA A 94 -4.07 0.30 -9.28
CA ALA A 94 -2.82 -0.14 -9.86
C ALA A 94 -1.87 1.06 -9.93
N ALA A 95 -0.62 0.88 -9.49
CA ALA A 95 0.38 1.93 -9.46
C ALA A 95 1.71 1.42 -10.06
N PRO A 96 2.39 2.23 -10.90
CA PRO A 96 3.69 1.87 -11.42
C PRO A 96 4.73 1.92 -10.31
N LYS A 97 5.74 1.06 -10.38
CA LYS A 97 6.96 1.22 -9.57
C LYS A 97 7.60 2.56 -9.89
N VAL A 98 7.79 3.41 -8.89
CA VAL A 98 8.64 4.59 -9.02
C VAL A 98 9.99 4.35 -8.37
N ALA A 99 11.02 5.04 -8.88
CA ALA A 99 12.37 4.99 -8.33
C ALA A 99 12.37 5.55 -6.90
N SER A 100 13.27 5.00 -6.07
CA SER A 100 13.48 5.41 -4.67
C SER A 100 14.24 6.72 -4.57
#